data_AF-A0A3M1CMV4-F1
#
_entry.id   AF-A0A3M1CMV4-F1
#
_cell.length_a   1.000
_cell.length_b   1.000
_cell.length_c   1.000
_cell.angle_alpha   90.00
_cell.angle_beta   90.00
_cell.angle_gamma   90.00
#
_symmetry.space_group_name_H-M   'P 1'
#
loop_
_entity.id
_entity.type
_entity.pdbx_description
1 polymer ?
#
loop_
_entity_poly.entity_id
_entity_poly.type
_entity_poly.pdbx_seq_one_letter_code
_entity_poly.pdbx_strand_id
1 'polypeptide(L)'
;MLTLLLVPALCSSLASAAGVSASSTGETEDGRHPASLAVDGLLTTAWAAEGGDDAGPQWIELDLGRPTELHGVSLWGGNIAQGTRSFREYGRPRVVRILVDGKEVAGPVRLQDEVARVDIPVEATGRRVRVVIDESFKGYVFDPVFVAEVAINFPDLGSHGQSWQAWLQSPAAARKQEAFEQELRERYDAYKADEFGDRDALAWIMDAAAEGAPYIRQEAQRRVPIGFRAQAIPSSEEARIALRKLKDPNAIPALEMAMLRSTGEEAERIRDTVEIFRAYQELIGNQNRTAPPWGETGFWRGALQSFGEPLAIERDAEGNLYVADTGNNRVQRFGENGLVNRTWGPPPEITDTWFQEGRPYYVSGSRPGDEPGAFLNPLDVELIPGKDGTGFAVLDAAGRVQVFDASGAVTAAWTVDADNLPDPGVGGEGYLAWSPKRGRLYAFLEDTCHVFDLEGTELDSFEIEDGTPSAVEILPNGRLLLAFRGEVVRYDDGFRHSVVIDEQQLGRGFEDLDLSLDEKGRVWVVTDDAVAYRFKKPGKLDYQVRLRDHSLSRPRFAVYDDMLWITTEDHIEVIDAAQAWYDAQQQDEAVRADELDL
;
A
#
# COMPACT_ATOMS: atom_id res chain seq x y z
N MET A 1 87.63 -40.42 20.78
CA MET A 1 87.70 -38.94 20.75
C MET A 1 87.12 -38.48 19.42
N LEU A 2 85.90 -37.92 19.39
CA LEU A 2 85.56 -36.73 18.60
C LEU A 2 84.13 -36.28 18.93
N THR A 3 84.12 -35.30 19.83
CA THR A 3 83.28 -34.12 20.02
C THR A 3 81.94 -33.98 19.26
N LEU A 4 80.89 -33.86 20.08
CA LEU A 4 79.63 -33.13 19.87
C LEU A 4 79.87 -31.72 19.31
N LEU A 5 79.05 -31.28 18.34
CA LEU A 5 78.77 -29.87 18.08
C LEU A 5 77.32 -29.74 17.57
N LEU A 6 76.44 -29.24 18.45
CA LEU A 6 75.12 -28.73 18.11
C LEU A 6 75.27 -27.44 17.31
N VAL A 7 74.52 -27.31 16.22
CA VAL A 7 74.18 -26.03 15.58
C VAL A 7 72.66 -25.88 15.67
N PRO A 8 72.11 -24.81 16.28
CA PRO A 8 70.67 -24.62 16.34
C PRO A 8 70.17 -24.10 15.00
N ALA A 9 69.13 -24.75 14.48
CA ALA A 9 68.35 -24.26 13.36
C ALA A 9 67.65 -22.95 13.78
N LEU A 10 67.97 -21.86 13.09
CA LEU A 10 67.15 -20.66 13.06
C LEU A 10 65.82 -21.01 12.38
N CYS A 11 64.84 -21.44 13.17
CA CYS A 11 63.44 -21.27 12.80
C CYS A 11 63.14 -19.77 12.85
N SER A 12 63.16 -19.12 11.69
CA SER A 12 62.51 -17.84 11.49
C SER A 12 61.03 -18.00 11.83
N SER A 13 60.65 -17.41 12.97
CA SER A 13 59.28 -17.23 13.40
C SER A 13 58.55 -16.30 12.43
N LEU A 14 57.93 -16.86 11.40
CA LEU A 14 56.75 -16.24 10.80
C LEU A 14 55.60 -16.43 11.80
N ALA A 15 55.38 -15.42 12.64
CA ALA A 15 54.11 -15.29 13.33
C ALA A 15 53.03 -15.15 12.25
N SER A 16 52.27 -16.22 12.02
CA SER A 16 51.03 -16.17 11.25
C SER A 16 50.11 -15.15 11.92
N ALA A 17 49.91 -13.98 11.31
CA ALA A 17 48.87 -13.05 11.73
C ALA A 17 47.53 -13.79 11.59
N ALA A 18 46.89 -14.12 12.72
CA ALA A 18 45.61 -14.81 12.74
C ALA A 18 44.56 -13.93 12.04
N GLY A 19 44.06 -14.36 10.88
CA GLY A 19 43.01 -13.69 10.13
C GLY A 19 41.62 -13.89 10.73
N VAL A 20 40.66 -13.10 10.28
CA VAL A 20 39.23 -13.23 10.64
C VAL A 20 38.70 -14.57 10.10
N SER A 21 37.90 -15.29 10.88
CA SER A 21 37.37 -16.62 10.52
C SER A 21 35.91 -16.80 10.96
N ALA A 22 35.16 -17.64 10.26
CA ALA A 22 33.77 -17.98 10.59
C ALA A 22 33.59 -19.48 10.81
N SER A 23 32.70 -19.83 11.73
CA SER A 23 32.35 -21.22 12.09
C SER A 23 30.86 -21.32 12.43
N SER A 24 30.29 -22.52 12.45
CA SER A 24 28.86 -22.72 12.69
C SER A 24 28.54 -24.10 13.27
N THR A 25 27.28 -24.32 13.65
CA THR A 25 26.73 -25.67 13.93
C THR A 25 26.59 -26.54 12.68
N GLY A 26 26.18 -25.94 11.56
CA GLY A 26 26.02 -26.64 10.30
C GLY A 26 27.38 -26.88 9.62
N GLU A 27 27.87 -28.11 9.62
CA GLU A 27 28.72 -28.63 8.56
C GLU A 27 27.80 -29.48 7.68
N THR A 28 27.22 -28.91 6.61
CA THR A 28 26.41 -29.73 5.71
C THR A 28 27.30 -30.85 5.14
N GLU A 29 26.87 -32.11 5.17
CA GLU A 29 27.67 -33.27 4.74
C GLU A 29 28.24 -33.14 3.31
N ASP A 30 27.67 -32.24 2.49
CA ASP A 30 28.08 -31.95 1.12
C ASP A 30 29.06 -30.76 0.98
N GLY A 31 29.36 -30.03 2.06
CA GLY A 31 30.25 -28.86 2.09
C GLY A 31 29.76 -27.65 1.28
N ARG A 32 28.48 -27.61 0.88
CA ARG A 32 27.97 -26.59 -0.06
C ARG A 32 27.57 -25.27 0.60
N HIS A 33 27.25 -25.27 1.90
CA HIS A 33 26.74 -24.10 2.60
C HIS A 33 27.53 -23.75 3.88
N PRO A 34 28.86 -23.56 3.81
CA PRO A 34 29.70 -23.30 4.98
C PRO A 34 29.43 -21.92 5.60
N ALA A 35 29.79 -21.75 6.88
CA ALA A 35 29.67 -20.48 7.62
C ALA A 35 30.29 -19.28 6.89
N SER A 36 31.33 -19.51 6.09
CA SER A 36 31.99 -18.46 5.31
C SER A 36 31.08 -17.79 4.29
N LEU A 37 30.01 -18.45 3.83
CA LEU A 37 29.05 -17.86 2.90
C LEU A 37 28.15 -16.82 3.57
N ALA A 38 27.86 -16.94 4.86
CA ALA A 38 27.07 -15.95 5.58
C ALA A 38 27.89 -14.72 6.03
N VAL A 39 29.13 -14.59 5.57
CA VAL A 39 30.01 -13.47 5.93
C VAL A 39 30.90 -13.05 4.74
N ASP A 40 30.54 -13.47 3.53
CA ASP A 40 31.33 -13.21 2.33
C ASP A 40 30.99 -11.88 1.66
N GLY A 41 29.91 -11.22 2.11
CA GLY A 41 29.42 -9.95 1.62
C GLY A 41 28.52 -10.04 0.38
N LEU A 42 28.08 -11.23 -0.02
CA LEU A 42 27.17 -11.47 -1.14
C LEU A 42 25.81 -11.93 -0.60
N LEU A 43 24.70 -11.39 -1.14
CA LEU A 43 23.36 -11.79 -0.70
C LEU A 43 22.82 -12.98 -1.51
N THR A 44 23.54 -13.39 -2.55
CA THR A 44 23.21 -14.54 -3.41
C THR A 44 23.79 -15.87 -2.92
N THR A 45 24.64 -15.83 -1.90
CA THR A 45 25.16 -17.00 -1.19
C THR A 45 24.48 -17.09 0.19
N ALA A 46 24.56 -18.27 0.82
CA ALA A 46 23.98 -18.46 2.14
C ALA A 46 24.59 -19.67 2.86
N TRP A 47 24.73 -19.53 4.17
CA TRP A 47 24.96 -20.64 5.09
C TRP A 47 23.65 -21.40 5.34
N ALA A 48 23.77 -22.69 5.65
CA ALA A 48 22.65 -23.55 6.03
C ALA A 48 23.00 -24.47 7.20
N ALA A 49 22.00 -24.77 8.03
CA ALA A 49 22.08 -25.80 9.06
C ALA A 49 20.79 -26.61 9.15
N GLU A 50 20.80 -27.66 9.98
CA GLU A 50 19.61 -28.44 10.30
C GLU A 50 18.48 -27.51 10.79
N GLY A 51 17.27 -27.78 10.33
CA GLY A 51 16.07 -27.04 10.71
C GLY A 51 14.93 -27.98 11.07
N GLY A 52 13.78 -27.40 11.44
CA GLY A 52 12.64 -28.13 12.00
C GLY A 52 12.63 -28.13 13.53
N ASP A 53 11.52 -28.62 14.11
CA ASP A 53 11.21 -28.47 15.54
C ASP A 53 12.21 -29.23 16.45
N ASP A 54 12.88 -30.25 15.92
CA ASP A 54 13.77 -31.14 16.67
C ASP A 54 15.28 -30.78 16.55
N ALA A 55 15.66 -29.85 15.67
CA ALA A 55 17.06 -29.56 15.36
C ALA A 55 17.82 -28.82 16.48
N GLY A 56 17.11 -28.25 17.46
CA GLY A 56 17.70 -27.42 18.51
C GLY A 56 18.36 -26.13 17.99
N PRO A 57 18.92 -25.29 18.87
CA PRO A 57 19.49 -24.00 18.50
C PRO A 57 20.70 -24.13 17.56
N GLN A 58 20.66 -23.42 16.44
CA GLN A 58 21.76 -23.34 15.47
C GLN A 58 22.58 -22.07 15.71
N TRP A 59 23.85 -22.02 15.29
CA TRP A 59 24.65 -20.79 15.44
C TRP A 59 25.67 -20.59 14.34
N ILE A 60 26.02 -19.31 14.12
CA ILE A 60 27.15 -18.83 13.32
C ILE A 60 28.02 -17.95 14.22
N GLU A 61 29.33 -18.20 14.27
CA GLU A 61 30.30 -17.42 15.04
C GLU A 61 31.40 -16.87 14.15
N LEU A 62 31.67 -15.57 14.29
CA LEU A 62 32.75 -14.85 13.67
C LEU A 62 33.83 -14.53 14.71
N ASP A 63 35.06 -15.01 14.48
CA ASP A 63 36.24 -14.59 15.23
C ASP A 63 36.91 -13.43 14.48
N LEU A 64 36.85 -12.24 15.08
CA LEU A 64 37.38 -10.98 14.53
C LEU A 64 38.91 -10.90 14.59
N GLY A 65 39.59 -11.92 15.11
CA GLY A 65 41.05 -11.98 15.22
C GLY A 65 41.61 -11.13 16.38
N ARG A 66 40.85 -10.14 16.88
CA ARG A 66 41.17 -9.32 18.05
C ARG A 66 39.89 -8.70 18.66
N PRO A 67 39.93 -8.27 19.93
CA PRO A 67 38.85 -7.46 20.50
C PRO A 67 38.58 -6.21 19.66
N THR A 68 37.32 -6.02 19.30
CA THR A 68 36.84 -4.94 18.42
C THR A 68 35.56 -4.36 19.02
N GLU A 69 35.42 -3.04 18.93
CA GLU A 69 34.20 -2.32 19.33
C GLU A 69 33.10 -2.54 18.28
N LEU A 70 31.88 -2.80 18.76
CA LEU A 70 30.70 -3.13 17.97
C LEU A 70 29.62 -2.11 18.35
N HIS A 71 28.89 -1.62 17.35
CA HIS A 71 27.64 -0.86 17.53
C HIS A 71 26.40 -1.69 17.17
N GLY A 72 26.59 -2.82 16.46
CA GLY A 72 25.48 -3.69 16.09
C GLY A 72 25.88 -4.90 15.26
N VAL A 73 24.88 -5.71 14.92
CA VAL A 73 24.97 -6.83 13.98
C VAL A 73 23.81 -6.71 13.00
N SER A 74 24.10 -6.71 11.71
CA SER A 74 23.08 -6.83 10.65
C SER A 74 22.92 -8.28 10.26
N LEU A 75 21.68 -8.73 10.12
CA LEU A 75 21.30 -10.08 9.74
C LEU A 75 20.38 -10.04 8.51
N TRP A 76 20.73 -10.83 7.50
CA TRP A 76 19.85 -11.16 6.37
C TRP A 76 19.47 -12.64 6.48
N GLY A 77 18.28 -12.89 7.02
CA GLY A 77 17.80 -14.25 7.29
C GLY A 77 17.26 -14.97 6.05
N GLY A 78 17.40 -16.29 6.01
CA GLY A 78 16.87 -17.14 4.93
C GLY A 78 17.78 -17.24 3.70
N ASN A 79 17.29 -17.94 2.68
CA ASN A 79 17.93 -18.03 1.37
C ASN A 79 17.25 -17.04 0.42
N ILE A 80 17.95 -15.97 0.04
CA ILE A 80 17.38 -14.88 -0.77
C ILE A 80 17.97 -14.82 -2.19
N ALA A 81 18.70 -15.85 -2.62
CA ALA A 81 19.35 -15.91 -3.93
C ALA A 81 18.37 -15.81 -5.12
N GLN A 82 17.11 -16.19 -4.92
CA GLN A 82 16.02 -16.01 -5.88
C GLN A 82 14.87 -15.16 -5.29
N GLY A 83 15.22 -14.23 -4.40
CA GLY A 83 14.27 -13.33 -3.74
C GLY A 83 13.27 -14.08 -2.85
N THR A 84 12.02 -13.62 -2.86
CA THR A 84 10.93 -14.14 -2.02
C THR A 84 10.60 -15.61 -2.26
N ARG A 85 10.85 -16.12 -3.48
CA ARG A 85 10.60 -17.52 -3.82
C ARG A 85 11.51 -18.44 -2.99
N SER A 86 12.82 -18.27 -3.10
CA SER A 86 13.76 -19.10 -2.31
C SER A 86 13.59 -18.85 -0.82
N PHE A 87 13.26 -17.61 -0.40
CA PHE A 87 13.06 -17.30 1.01
C PHE A 87 11.95 -18.15 1.65
N ARG A 88 10.87 -18.38 0.90
CA ARG A 88 9.71 -19.18 1.35
C ARG A 88 9.95 -20.69 1.22
N GLU A 89 10.71 -21.14 0.22
CA GLU A 89 10.98 -22.57 0.00
C GLU A 89 11.75 -23.21 1.16
N TYR A 90 12.62 -22.47 1.86
CA TYR A 90 13.51 -22.97 2.92
C TYR A 90 13.18 -22.41 4.32
N GLY A 91 13.76 -23.02 5.36
CA GLY A 91 13.69 -22.52 6.72
C GLY A 91 14.49 -21.22 6.89
N ARG A 92 14.03 -20.36 7.81
CA ARG A 92 14.65 -19.04 8.09
C ARG A 92 14.53 -18.67 9.58
N PRO A 93 15.41 -17.81 10.12
CA PRO A 93 15.41 -17.47 11.54
C PRO A 93 14.11 -16.78 11.97
N ARG A 94 13.59 -17.15 13.14
CA ARG A 94 12.41 -16.54 13.77
C ARG A 94 12.77 -15.83 15.07
N VAL A 95 13.65 -16.42 15.88
CA VAL A 95 14.17 -15.80 17.11
C VAL A 95 15.69 -15.96 17.13
N VAL A 96 16.41 -14.86 17.32
CA VAL A 96 17.87 -14.85 17.39
C VAL A 96 18.38 -14.17 18.65
N ARG A 97 19.56 -14.59 19.11
CA ARG A 97 20.34 -13.93 20.17
C ARG A 97 21.76 -13.64 19.71
N ILE A 98 22.32 -12.56 20.24
CA ILE A 98 23.70 -12.15 19.96
C ILE A 98 24.56 -12.35 21.20
N LEU A 99 25.63 -13.12 21.07
CA LEU A 99 26.63 -13.33 22.10
C LEU A 99 27.97 -12.73 21.67
N VAL A 100 28.61 -11.98 22.57
CA VAL A 100 29.96 -11.46 22.39
C VAL A 100 30.86 -12.09 23.45
N ASP A 101 31.91 -12.78 22.99
CA ASP A 101 32.81 -13.58 23.82
C ASP A 101 32.06 -14.55 24.78
N GLY A 102 30.95 -15.10 24.29
CA GLY A 102 30.12 -16.07 25.00
C GLY A 102 29.12 -15.46 25.99
N LYS A 103 29.01 -14.12 26.07
CA LYS A 103 28.01 -13.43 26.89
C LYS A 103 26.93 -12.85 26.00
N GLU A 104 25.67 -13.05 26.37
CA GLU A 104 24.54 -12.40 25.71
C GLU A 104 24.61 -10.89 25.93
N VAL A 105 24.54 -10.12 24.83
CA VAL A 105 24.72 -8.66 24.85
C VAL A 105 23.46 -7.88 24.46
N ALA A 106 22.45 -8.58 23.93
CA ALA A 106 21.13 -8.05 23.63
C ALA A 106 20.08 -9.13 23.93
N GLY A 107 18.86 -8.72 24.28
CA GLY A 107 17.75 -9.66 24.45
C GLY A 107 17.39 -10.37 23.14
N PRO A 108 16.62 -11.48 23.19
CA PRO A 108 16.18 -12.19 21.99
C PRO A 108 15.42 -11.28 21.04
N VAL A 109 15.80 -11.31 19.77
CA VAL A 109 15.16 -10.53 18.69
C VAL A 109 14.25 -11.46 17.91
N ARG A 110 12.97 -11.11 17.81
CA ARG A 110 11.99 -11.84 17.00
C ARG A 110 11.91 -11.22 15.61
N LEU A 111 12.14 -12.03 14.59
CA LEU A 111 12.08 -11.63 13.20
C LEU A 111 10.67 -11.82 12.65
N GLN A 112 10.29 -10.97 11.71
CA GLN A 112 9.09 -11.13 10.91
C GLN A 112 9.30 -12.16 9.81
N ASP A 113 8.20 -12.72 9.31
CA ASP A 113 8.23 -13.73 8.26
C ASP A 113 8.31 -13.12 6.84
N GLU A 114 9.31 -12.28 6.62
CA GLU A 114 9.52 -11.55 5.38
C GLU A 114 11.01 -11.33 5.09
N VAL A 115 11.34 -11.08 3.82
CA VAL A 115 12.71 -10.80 3.42
C VAL A 115 13.07 -9.40 3.95
N ALA A 116 13.91 -9.35 4.97
CA ALA A 116 14.33 -8.10 5.59
C ALA A 116 15.79 -8.14 6.04
N ARG A 117 16.44 -6.98 5.99
CA ARG A 117 17.65 -6.69 6.77
C ARG A 117 17.22 -6.35 8.18
N VAL A 118 17.80 -7.03 9.17
CA VAL A 118 17.55 -6.76 10.59
C VAL A 118 18.81 -6.23 11.23
N ASP A 119 18.81 -4.95 11.58
CA ASP A 119 19.89 -4.31 12.32
C ASP A 119 19.64 -4.43 13.83
N ILE A 120 20.50 -5.20 14.50
CA ILE A 120 20.42 -5.46 15.93
C ILE A 120 21.45 -4.55 16.62
N PRO A 121 21.03 -3.53 17.40
CA PRO A 121 21.95 -2.66 18.11
C PRO A 121 22.68 -3.45 19.20
N VAL A 122 24.00 -3.32 19.24
CA VAL A 122 24.89 -4.03 20.17
C VAL A 122 26.04 -3.10 20.52
N GLU A 123 26.05 -2.57 21.73
CA GLU A 123 27.15 -1.75 22.24
C GLU A 123 28.08 -2.61 23.10
N ALA A 124 29.11 -3.18 22.48
CA ALA A 124 30.02 -4.11 23.14
C ALA A 124 31.43 -4.08 22.57
N THR A 125 32.41 -4.55 23.33
CA THR A 125 33.76 -4.84 22.84
C THR A 125 34.06 -6.31 23.04
N GLY A 126 34.44 -7.01 21.97
CA GLY A 126 34.83 -8.41 22.07
C GLY A 126 35.48 -8.97 20.81
N ARG A 127 35.96 -10.20 20.90
CA ARG A 127 36.67 -10.88 19.81
C ARG A 127 35.76 -11.79 19.00
N ARG A 128 34.90 -12.57 19.67
CA ARG A 128 34.00 -13.54 19.04
C ARG A 128 32.57 -13.03 19.10
N VAL A 129 31.92 -12.94 17.94
CA VAL A 129 30.51 -12.56 17.83
C VAL A 129 29.75 -13.77 17.31
N ARG A 130 28.75 -14.22 18.06
CA ARG A 130 27.92 -15.38 17.71
C ARG A 130 26.46 -14.98 17.59
N VAL A 131 25.88 -15.31 16.44
CA VAL A 131 24.44 -15.26 16.19
C VAL A 131 23.87 -16.65 16.47
N VAL A 132 23.00 -16.76 17.46
CA VAL A 132 22.29 -18.00 17.81
C VAL A 132 20.87 -17.90 17.29
N ILE A 133 20.40 -18.92 16.58
CA ILE A 133 19.04 -19.06 16.07
C ILE A 133 18.32 -20.03 17.00
N ASP A 134 17.47 -19.50 17.87
CA ASP A 134 16.73 -20.30 18.87
C ASP A 134 15.45 -20.90 18.27
N GLU A 135 14.77 -20.16 17.39
CA GLU A 135 13.56 -20.59 16.68
C GLU A 135 13.72 -20.29 15.19
N SER A 136 13.12 -21.12 14.33
CA SER A 136 13.03 -20.89 12.89
C SER A 136 11.58 -20.98 12.39
N PHE A 137 11.27 -20.24 11.33
CA PHE A 137 10.09 -20.53 10.52
C PHE A 137 10.40 -21.70 9.60
N LYS A 138 9.44 -22.61 9.43
CA LYS A 138 9.58 -23.72 8.49
C LYS A 138 9.52 -23.24 7.05
N GLY A 139 10.32 -23.84 6.19
CA GLY A 139 10.18 -23.70 4.74
C GLY A 139 8.95 -24.45 4.25
N TYR A 140 8.39 -24.01 3.13
CA TYR A 140 7.26 -24.74 2.51
C TYR A 140 7.70 -26.03 1.81
N VAL A 141 8.98 -26.10 1.40
CA VAL A 141 9.49 -27.22 0.59
C VAL A 141 10.62 -27.95 1.32
N PHE A 142 11.50 -27.21 1.99
CA PHE A 142 12.69 -27.75 2.62
C PHE A 142 12.84 -27.27 4.07
N ASP A 143 13.25 -28.18 4.95
CA ASP A 143 13.42 -27.92 6.39
C ASP A 143 14.68 -27.14 6.81
N PRO A 144 15.86 -27.24 6.13
CA PRO A 144 17.07 -26.58 6.60
C PRO A 144 16.91 -25.06 6.76
N VAL A 145 17.52 -24.51 7.82
CA VAL A 145 17.50 -23.07 8.09
C VAL A 145 18.67 -22.39 7.39
N PHE A 146 18.39 -21.29 6.70
CA PHE A 146 19.39 -20.51 5.97
C PHE A 146 19.64 -19.13 6.59
N VAL A 147 20.85 -18.62 6.42
CA VAL A 147 21.22 -17.21 6.65
C VAL A 147 22.05 -16.75 5.46
N ALA A 148 21.58 -15.70 4.77
CA ALA A 148 22.24 -15.15 3.61
C ALA A 148 23.51 -14.41 4.00
N GLU A 149 23.45 -13.51 4.97
CA GLU A 149 24.61 -12.73 5.41
C GLU A 149 24.45 -12.27 6.88
N VAL A 150 25.60 -12.10 7.54
CA VAL A 150 25.79 -11.50 8.86
C VAL A 150 26.93 -10.49 8.75
N ALA A 151 26.63 -9.22 9.07
CA ALA A 151 27.63 -8.17 9.08
C ALA A 151 27.76 -7.54 10.47
N ILE A 152 28.99 -7.19 10.84
CA ILE A 152 29.27 -6.54 12.12
C ILE A 152 29.27 -5.02 11.94
N ASN A 153 28.40 -4.27 12.60
CA ASN A 153 28.34 -2.81 12.48
C ASN A 153 29.28 -2.12 13.46
N PHE A 154 30.01 -1.12 12.99
CA PHE A 154 30.95 -0.27 13.74
C PHE A 154 30.96 1.13 13.12
N PRO A 155 31.51 2.16 13.80
CA PRO A 155 31.48 3.53 13.29
C PRO A 155 32.31 3.73 12.01
N ASP A 156 33.41 3.00 11.84
CA ASP A 156 34.16 2.91 10.57
C ASP A 156 34.97 1.59 10.47
N LEU A 157 35.32 1.17 9.25
CA LEU A 157 36.08 -0.06 8.99
C LEU A 157 37.47 -0.09 9.65
N GLY A 158 37.95 1.04 10.18
CA GLY A 158 39.20 1.19 10.89
C GLY A 158 40.39 0.58 10.15
N SER A 159 41.21 -0.17 10.87
CA SER A 159 42.35 -0.85 10.26
C SER A 159 41.96 -2.00 9.30
N HIS A 160 40.75 -2.56 9.41
CA HIS A 160 40.28 -3.60 8.49
C HIS A 160 39.95 -3.01 7.11
N GLY A 161 39.61 -1.73 7.05
CA GLY A 161 39.31 -0.99 5.82
C GLY A 161 40.50 -0.26 5.19
N GLN A 162 41.67 -0.20 5.83
CA GLN A 162 42.78 0.63 5.32
C GLN A 162 43.21 0.27 3.88
N SER A 163 43.34 -1.03 3.58
CA SER A 163 43.68 -1.49 2.21
C SER A 163 42.58 -1.16 1.20
N TRP A 164 41.32 -1.24 1.66
CA TRP A 164 40.13 -0.93 0.86
C TRP A 164 40.04 0.57 0.55
N GLN A 165 40.12 1.43 1.58
CA GLN A 165 40.10 2.88 1.46
C GLN A 165 41.25 3.41 0.60
N ALA A 166 42.47 2.90 0.79
CA ALA A 166 43.62 3.28 -0.03
C ALA A 166 43.44 2.88 -1.50
N TRP A 167 42.79 1.73 -1.77
CA TRP A 167 42.49 1.30 -3.11
C TRP A 167 41.39 2.15 -3.77
N LEU A 168 40.31 2.48 -3.05
CA LEU A 168 39.22 3.33 -3.56
C LEU A 168 39.74 4.69 -4.05
N GLN A 169 40.75 5.26 -3.38
CA GLN A 169 41.38 6.53 -3.76
C GLN A 169 42.45 6.38 -4.86
N SER A 170 42.69 5.17 -5.38
CA SER A 170 43.77 4.90 -6.33
C SER A 170 43.36 5.11 -7.78
N PRO A 171 44.32 5.41 -8.69
CA PRO A 171 44.07 5.43 -10.13
C PRO A 171 43.64 4.08 -10.72
N ALA A 172 43.84 2.98 -9.98
CA ALA A 172 43.38 1.66 -10.40
C ALA A 172 41.86 1.52 -10.18
N ALA A 173 41.34 2.02 -9.06
CA ALA A 173 39.89 2.04 -8.81
C ALA A 173 39.18 2.95 -9.82
N ALA A 174 39.70 4.16 -10.05
CA ALA A 174 39.13 5.11 -11.02
C ALA A 174 38.98 4.49 -12.43
N ARG A 175 40.02 3.81 -12.93
CA ARG A 175 39.95 3.12 -14.23
C ARG A 175 38.94 1.97 -14.27
N LYS A 176 38.75 1.25 -13.17
CA LYS A 176 37.74 0.18 -13.10
C LYS A 176 36.32 0.77 -13.05
N GLN A 177 36.14 1.90 -12.38
CA GLN A 177 34.88 2.62 -12.36
C GLN A 177 34.52 3.13 -13.76
N GLU A 178 35.44 3.81 -14.46
CA GLU A 178 35.23 4.28 -15.83
C GLU A 178 34.85 3.12 -16.77
N ALA A 179 35.52 1.97 -16.66
CA ALA A 179 35.19 0.79 -17.45
C ALA A 179 33.79 0.22 -17.13
N PHE A 180 33.39 0.21 -15.85
CA PHE A 180 32.05 -0.22 -15.43
C PHE A 180 30.98 0.72 -15.97
N GLU A 181 31.17 2.04 -15.86
CA GLU A 181 30.22 3.05 -16.37
C GLU A 181 30.07 2.94 -17.89
N GLN A 182 31.16 2.67 -18.61
CA GLN A 182 31.12 2.39 -20.03
C GLN A 182 30.30 1.13 -20.34
N GLU A 183 30.57 0.00 -19.68
CA GLU A 183 29.82 -1.23 -19.91
C GLU A 183 28.34 -1.06 -19.55
N LEU A 184 28.02 -0.39 -18.44
CA LEU A 184 26.65 -0.07 -18.04
C LEU A 184 25.91 0.72 -19.13
N ARG A 185 26.57 1.70 -19.75
CA ARG A 185 26.00 2.45 -20.87
C ARG A 185 25.76 1.56 -22.09
N GLU A 186 26.71 0.71 -22.43
CA GLU A 186 26.57 -0.24 -23.54
C GLU A 186 25.40 -1.21 -23.31
N ARG A 187 25.22 -1.72 -22.08
CA ARG A 187 24.07 -2.57 -21.71
C ARG A 187 22.76 -1.81 -21.78
N TYR A 188 22.72 -0.59 -21.26
CA TYR A 188 21.53 0.25 -21.31
C TYR A 188 21.10 0.52 -22.76
N ASP A 189 22.06 0.87 -23.63
CA ASP A 189 21.80 1.15 -25.03
C ASP A 189 21.35 -0.12 -25.78
N ALA A 190 21.94 -1.28 -25.47
CA ALA A 190 21.50 -2.57 -26.01
C ALA A 190 20.05 -2.90 -25.62
N TYR A 191 19.68 -2.73 -24.35
CA TYR A 191 18.31 -2.93 -23.90
C TYR A 191 17.33 -2.02 -24.67
N LYS A 192 17.66 -0.74 -24.83
CA LYS A 192 16.80 0.24 -25.52
C LYS A 192 16.67 0.02 -27.02
N ALA A 193 17.63 -0.67 -27.64
CA ALA A 193 17.61 -0.95 -29.08
C ALA A 193 16.70 -2.14 -29.45
N ASP A 194 16.40 -3.03 -28.49
CA ASP A 194 15.52 -4.17 -28.70
C ASP A 194 14.03 -3.78 -28.49
N GLU A 195 13.14 -4.35 -29.30
CA GLU A 195 11.70 -4.06 -29.29
C GLU A 195 11.04 -4.44 -27.96
N PHE A 196 11.52 -5.52 -27.33
CA PHE A 196 10.98 -6.04 -26.06
C PHE A 196 11.98 -5.95 -24.91
N GLY A 197 13.08 -5.22 -25.09
CA GLY A 197 14.16 -5.15 -24.12
C GLY A 197 15.09 -6.38 -24.18
N ASP A 198 16.40 -6.12 -24.24
CA ASP A 198 17.41 -7.18 -24.21
C ASP A 198 17.48 -7.79 -22.80
N ARG A 199 17.09 -9.06 -22.69
CA ARG A 199 17.01 -9.79 -21.41
C ARG A 199 18.35 -9.91 -20.71
N ASP A 200 19.44 -10.13 -21.45
CA ASP A 200 20.76 -10.34 -20.88
C ASP A 200 21.36 -9.02 -20.39
N ALA A 201 21.11 -7.93 -21.12
CA ALA A 201 21.47 -6.59 -20.71
C ALA A 201 20.72 -6.18 -19.44
N LEU A 202 19.39 -6.42 -19.37
CA LEU A 202 18.61 -6.15 -18.17
C LEU A 202 19.13 -6.96 -16.98
N ALA A 203 19.35 -8.27 -17.16
CA ALA A 203 19.86 -9.15 -16.11
C ALA A 203 21.22 -8.68 -15.57
N TRP A 204 22.11 -8.19 -16.44
CA TRP A 204 23.40 -7.64 -16.03
C TRP A 204 23.25 -6.35 -15.21
N ILE A 205 22.38 -5.43 -15.64
CA ILE A 205 22.13 -4.17 -14.92
C ILE A 205 21.49 -4.47 -13.55
N MET A 206 20.55 -5.41 -13.52
CA MET A 206 19.91 -5.90 -12.31
C MET A 206 20.91 -6.48 -11.31
N ASP A 207 21.82 -7.35 -11.75
CA ASP A 207 22.88 -7.91 -10.88
C ASP A 207 23.79 -6.81 -10.30
N ALA A 208 24.19 -5.83 -11.11
CA ALA A 208 25.00 -4.70 -10.63
C ALA A 208 24.25 -3.81 -9.62
N ALA A 209 22.94 -3.61 -9.82
CA ALA A 209 22.10 -2.87 -8.88
C ALA A 209 21.91 -3.63 -7.56
N ALA A 210 21.58 -4.92 -7.62
CA ALA A 210 21.28 -5.76 -6.45
C ALA A 210 22.51 -6.06 -5.59
N GLU A 211 23.61 -6.50 -6.23
CA GLU A 211 24.79 -7.01 -5.52
C GLU A 211 25.96 -6.03 -5.49
N GLY A 212 25.82 -4.88 -6.15
CA GLY A 212 26.88 -3.90 -6.32
C GLY A 212 27.74 -4.15 -7.56
N ALA A 213 28.48 -3.12 -7.96
CA ALA A 213 29.26 -3.15 -9.19
C ALA A 213 30.26 -4.35 -9.19
N PRO A 214 30.39 -5.10 -10.31
CA PRO A 214 31.23 -6.31 -10.35
C PRO A 214 32.67 -6.11 -9.85
N TYR A 215 33.27 -4.96 -10.16
CA TYR A 215 34.63 -4.64 -9.74
C TYR A 215 34.76 -4.35 -8.23
N ILE A 216 33.71 -3.80 -7.61
CA ILE A 216 33.63 -3.56 -6.17
C ILE A 216 33.54 -4.89 -5.44
N ARG A 217 32.63 -5.79 -5.86
CA ARG A 217 32.49 -7.14 -5.28
C ARG A 217 33.82 -7.90 -5.29
N GLN A 218 34.48 -7.94 -6.45
CA GLN A 218 35.74 -8.65 -6.61
C GLN A 218 36.87 -8.07 -5.74
N GLU A 219 37.00 -6.75 -5.65
CA GLU A 219 38.08 -6.12 -4.89
C GLU A 219 37.81 -6.11 -3.38
N ALA A 220 36.55 -6.00 -2.96
CA ALA A 220 36.16 -6.13 -1.56
C ALA A 220 36.52 -7.53 -1.04
N GLN A 221 36.25 -8.59 -1.80
CA GLN A 221 36.65 -9.96 -1.42
C GLN A 221 38.16 -10.12 -1.22
N ARG A 222 38.98 -9.37 -1.96
CA ARG A 222 40.45 -9.41 -1.87
C ARG A 222 41.03 -8.59 -0.73
N ARG A 223 40.37 -7.48 -0.38
CA ARG A 223 40.94 -6.43 0.47
C ARG A 223 40.28 -6.32 1.83
N VAL A 224 39.02 -6.74 1.94
CA VAL A 224 38.21 -6.64 3.14
C VAL A 224 38.06 -8.05 3.74
N PRO A 225 38.40 -8.24 5.02
CA PRO A 225 38.19 -9.52 5.70
C PRO A 225 36.71 -9.91 5.73
N ILE A 226 36.43 -11.22 5.79
CA ILE A 226 35.06 -11.74 5.93
C ILE A 226 34.36 -11.13 7.17
N GLY A 227 33.03 -10.98 7.11
CA GLY A 227 32.21 -10.37 8.17
C GLY A 227 32.20 -8.83 8.16
N PHE A 228 33.13 -8.21 7.39
CA PHE A 228 33.19 -6.77 7.15
C PHE A 228 32.80 -6.40 5.70
N ARG A 229 32.65 -7.39 4.81
CA ARG A 229 32.51 -7.20 3.36
C ARG A 229 31.19 -6.58 2.94
N ALA A 230 30.07 -6.94 3.58
CA ALA A 230 28.76 -6.38 3.26
C ALA A 230 28.77 -4.84 3.31
N GLN A 231 29.46 -4.25 4.29
CA GLN A 231 29.60 -2.79 4.43
C GLN A 231 30.48 -2.15 3.35
N ALA A 232 31.37 -2.91 2.72
CA ALA A 232 32.26 -2.42 1.67
C ALA A 232 31.61 -2.52 0.27
N ILE A 233 30.49 -3.22 0.14
CA ILE A 233 29.82 -3.49 -1.14
C ILE A 233 28.43 -2.83 -1.12
N PRO A 234 28.34 -1.54 -1.49
CA PRO A 234 27.05 -0.88 -1.68
C PRO A 234 26.35 -1.38 -2.95
N SER A 235 25.04 -1.15 -3.03
CA SER A 235 24.31 -1.22 -4.30
C SER A 235 24.89 -0.21 -5.29
N SER A 236 24.91 -0.52 -6.60
CA SER A 236 25.39 0.48 -7.59
C SER A 236 24.30 1.51 -7.86
N GLU A 237 24.56 2.75 -7.48
CA GLU A 237 23.65 3.88 -7.73
C GLU A 237 23.45 4.10 -9.24
N GLU A 238 24.51 4.01 -10.04
CA GLU A 238 24.45 4.20 -11.49
C GLU A 238 23.56 3.14 -12.14
N ALA A 239 23.68 1.87 -11.73
CA ALA A 239 22.83 0.79 -12.21
C ALA A 239 21.37 0.99 -11.77
N ARG A 240 21.13 1.39 -10.52
CA ARG A 240 19.76 1.74 -10.05
C ARG A 240 19.15 2.87 -10.86
N ILE A 241 19.92 3.92 -11.17
CA ILE A 241 19.48 5.02 -12.04
C ILE A 241 19.15 4.52 -13.44
N ALA A 242 19.96 3.60 -13.99
CA ALA A 242 19.71 2.98 -15.28
C ALA A 242 18.38 2.20 -15.27
N LEU A 243 18.15 1.33 -14.28
CA LEU A 243 16.89 0.58 -14.12
C LEU A 243 15.68 1.52 -14.03
N ARG A 244 15.77 2.57 -13.22
CA ARG A 244 14.70 3.58 -13.09
C ARG A 244 14.35 4.25 -14.42
N LYS A 245 15.33 4.49 -15.28
CA LYS A 245 15.11 5.06 -16.63
C LYS A 245 14.51 4.05 -17.61
N LEU A 246 14.85 2.77 -17.47
CA LEU A 246 14.26 1.70 -18.29
C LEU A 246 12.79 1.49 -17.96
N LYS A 247 12.38 1.71 -16.70
CA LYS A 247 11.01 1.51 -16.22
C LYS A 247 10.46 0.11 -16.50
N ASP A 248 11.32 -0.90 -16.53
CA ASP A 248 10.88 -2.29 -16.68
C ASP A 248 10.53 -2.88 -15.31
N PRO A 249 9.27 -3.27 -15.06
CA PRO A 249 8.87 -3.94 -13.82
C PRO A 249 9.66 -5.20 -13.47
N ASN A 250 10.28 -5.87 -14.45
CA ASN A 250 11.15 -7.02 -14.19
C ASN A 250 12.38 -6.65 -13.32
N ALA A 251 12.71 -5.36 -13.19
CA ALA A 251 13.77 -4.87 -12.32
C ALA A 251 13.41 -4.87 -10.81
N ILE A 252 12.13 -5.05 -10.44
CA ILE A 252 11.66 -5.01 -9.05
C ILE A 252 12.50 -5.90 -8.12
N PRO A 253 12.78 -7.19 -8.43
CA PRO A 253 13.56 -8.04 -7.53
C PRO A 253 14.97 -7.51 -7.26
N ALA A 254 15.59 -6.88 -8.26
CA ALA A 254 16.92 -6.30 -8.09
C ALA A 254 16.92 -5.04 -7.22
N LEU A 255 15.87 -4.22 -7.35
CA LEU A 255 15.68 -3.03 -6.52
C LEU A 255 15.33 -3.40 -5.07
N GLU A 256 14.52 -4.45 -4.85
CA GLU A 256 14.27 -5.01 -3.52
C GLU A 256 15.57 -5.50 -2.86
N MET A 257 16.41 -6.23 -3.60
CA MET A 257 17.72 -6.66 -3.10
C MET A 257 18.65 -5.48 -2.81
N ALA A 258 18.65 -4.46 -3.66
CA ALA A 258 19.41 -3.23 -3.42
C ALA A 258 18.92 -2.51 -2.16
N MET A 259 17.60 -2.45 -1.93
CA MET A 259 17.00 -1.90 -0.71
C MET A 259 17.49 -2.64 0.55
N LEU A 260 17.53 -3.97 0.51
CA LEU A 260 18.03 -4.80 1.63
C LEU A 260 19.50 -4.52 1.95
N ARG A 261 20.29 -4.09 0.97
CA ARG A 261 21.71 -3.77 1.13
C ARG A 261 21.92 -2.36 1.69
N SER A 262 21.04 -1.43 1.32
CA SER A 262 21.09 -0.02 1.70
C SER A 262 20.55 0.25 3.12
N THR A 263 20.79 1.46 3.63
CA THR A 263 20.29 1.95 4.93
C THR A 263 19.84 3.40 4.85
N GLY A 264 19.10 3.85 5.86
CA GLY A 264 18.65 5.24 6.00
C GLY A 264 17.90 5.75 4.75
N GLU A 265 18.16 7.00 4.39
CA GLU A 265 17.50 7.69 3.27
C GLU A 265 17.69 6.97 1.92
N GLU A 266 18.79 6.24 1.73
CA GLU A 266 18.99 5.48 0.49
C GLU A 266 18.00 4.31 0.39
N ALA A 267 17.82 3.55 1.46
CA ALA A 267 16.86 2.44 1.48
C ALA A 267 15.42 2.94 1.27
N GLU A 268 15.07 4.10 1.85
CA GLU A 268 13.76 4.74 1.65
C GLU A 268 13.54 5.11 0.18
N ARG A 269 14.51 5.80 -0.47
CA ARG A 269 14.39 6.13 -1.90
C ARG A 269 14.27 4.91 -2.81
N ILE A 270 14.93 3.80 -2.46
CA ILE A 270 14.82 2.55 -3.23
C ILE A 270 13.44 1.92 -3.01
N ARG A 271 12.92 1.93 -1.78
CA ARG A 271 11.56 1.47 -1.46
C ARG A 271 10.51 2.20 -2.30
N ASP A 272 10.60 3.53 -2.37
CA ASP A 272 9.71 4.35 -3.19
C ASP A 272 9.78 3.95 -4.67
N THR A 273 11.00 3.70 -5.17
CA THR A 273 11.21 3.24 -6.55
C THR A 273 10.56 1.86 -6.79
N VAL A 274 10.66 0.93 -5.84
CA VAL A 274 10.02 -0.39 -5.93
C VAL A 274 8.50 -0.25 -6.00
N GLU A 275 7.91 0.58 -5.15
CA GLU A 275 6.46 0.81 -5.12
C GLU A 275 5.94 1.45 -6.41
N ILE A 276 6.67 2.44 -6.96
CA ILE A 276 6.36 3.00 -8.30
C ILE A 276 6.40 1.90 -9.38
N PHE A 277 7.37 1.00 -9.34
CA PHE A 277 7.48 -0.07 -10.35
C PHE A 277 6.34 -1.09 -10.23
N ARG A 278 5.87 -1.40 -9.03
CA ARG A 278 4.68 -2.23 -8.81
C ARG A 278 3.43 -1.57 -9.38
N ALA A 279 3.23 -0.28 -9.12
CA ALA A 279 2.15 0.48 -9.75
C ALA A 279 2.28 0.49 -11.29
N TYR A 280 3.49 0.64 -11.84
CA TYR A 280 3.70 0.57 -13.29
C TYR A 280 3.35 -0.79 -13.88
N GLN A 281 3.65 -1.88 -13.16
CA GLN A 281 3.27 -3.23 -13.56
C GLN A 281 1.74 -3.38 -13.67
N GLU A 282 1.01 -2.87 -12.68
CA GLU A 282 -0.46 -2.87 -12.70
C GLU A 282 -1.00 -2.06 -13.88
N LEU A 283 -0.42 -0.89 -14.15
CA LEU A 283 -0.82 -0.04 -15.27
C LEU A 283 -0.66 -0.75 -16.63
N ILE A 284 0.46 -1.46 -16.85
CA ILE A 284 0.71 -2.19 -18.10
C ILE A 284 -0.15 -3.45 -18.22
N GLY A 285 -0.30 -4.21 -17.13
CA GLY A 285 -0.95 -5.53 -17.14
C GLY A 285 -2.47 -5.50 -17.36
N ASN A 286 -3.10 -4.33 -17.24
CA ASN A 286 -4.56 -4.21 -17.23
C ASN A 286 -5.20 -3.73 -18.54
N GLN A 287 -4.44 -3.59 -19.64
CA GLN A 287 -4.96 -3.05 -20.90
C GLN A 287 -6.07 -3.89 -21.56
N ASN A 288 -6.24 -5.16 -21.18
CA ASN A 288 -7.16 -6.10 -21.83
C ASN A 288 -8.22 -6.75 -20.91
N ARG A 289 -8.43 -6.23 -19.69
CA ARG A 289 -9.47 -6.76 -18.80
C ARG A 289 -10.84 -6.19 -19.14
N THR A 290 -11.86 -7.06 -19.17
CA THR A 290 -13.27 -6.69 -19.20
C THR A 290 -13.83 -6.81 -17.79
N ALA A 291 -14.31 -5.69 -17.21
CA ALA A 291 -14.88 -5.67 -15.87
C ALA A 291 -16.28 -6.33 -15.83
N PRO A 292 -16.66 -6.94 -14.68
CA PRO A 292 -18.03 -7.36 -14.44
C PRO A 292 -18.98 -6.15 -14.33
N PRO A 293 -20.29 -6.35 -14.55
CA PRO A 293 -21.24 -5.26 -14.70
C PRO A 293 -21.55 -4.41 -13.45
N TRP A 294 -20.89 -4.51 -12.30
CA TRP A 294 -21.20 -3.60 -11.19
C TRP A 294 -19.98 -3.37 -10.30
N GLY A 295 -18.82 -3.11 -10.90
CA GLY A 295 -17.59 -2.90 -10.14
C GLY A 295 -16.82 -4.18 -9.85
N GLU A 296 -15.51 -4.00 -9.68
CA GLU A 296 -14.55 -4.88 -9.00
C GLU A 296 -13.41 -3.98 -8.53
N THR A 297 -12.63 -4.39 -7.51
CA THR A 297 -11.44 -3.62 -7.10
C THR A 297 -10.53 -3.35 -8.30
N GLY A 298 -10.26 -2.08 -8.58
CA GLY A 298 -9.23 -1.66 -9.53
C GLY A 298 -9.45 -0.28 -10.15
N PHE A 299 -8.62 0.04 -11.14
CA PHE A 299 -8.56 1.38 -11.76
C PHE A 299 -9.10 1.43 -13.20
N TRP A 300 -9.34 0.29 -13.84
CA TRP A 300 -9.83 0.26 -15.23
C TRP A 300 -11.29 0.73 -15.30
N ARG A 301 -11.77 1.03 -16.51
CA ARG A 301 -13.17 1.44 -16.72
C ARG A 301 -14.12 0.37 -16.19
N GLY A 302 -15.04 0.76 -15.31
CA GLY A 302 -16.00 -0.13 -14.65
C GLY A 302 -15.50 -0.80 -13.38
N ALA A 303 -14.21 -0.72 -13.06
CA ALA A 303 -13.72 -1.02 -11.72
C ALA A 303 -13.91 0.18 -10.79
N LEU A 304 -13.91 -0.06 -9.49
CA LEU A 304 -13.99 0.96 -8.44
C LEU A 304 -12.83 0.77 -7.47
N GLN A 305 -12.42 1.85 -6.83
CA GLN A 305 -11.36 1.80 -5.84
C GLN A 305 -11.66 2.75 -4.68
N SER A 306 -11.76 2.16 -3.49
CA SER A 306 -11.77 2.86 -2.21
C SER A 306 -10.51 2.49 -1.42
N PHE A 307 -10.12 3.37 -0.50
CA PHE A 307 -9.10 3.12 0.51
C PHE A 307 -9.67 3.21 1.93
N GLY A 308 -10.95 2.84 2.08
CA GLY A 308 -11.71 2.94 3.32
C GLY A 308 -12.82 3.99 3.27
N GLU A 309 -12.87 4.82 2.23
CA GLU A 309 -13.88 5.86 2.08
C GLU A 309 -15.13 5.42 1.30
N PRO A 310 -16.31 5.99 1.60
CA PRO A 310 -17.52 5.72 0.85
C PRO A 310 -17.39 6.24 -0.58
N LEU A 311 -18.02 5.55 -1.54
CA LEU A 311 -18.12 6.01 -2.93
C LEU A 311 -19.51 6.60 -3.13
N ALA A 312 -19.63 7.92 -3.29
CA ALA A 312 -20.94 8.53 -3.51
C ALA A 312 -21.60 8.00 -4.79
N ILE A 313 -22.91 7.78 -4.73
CA ILE A 313 -23.69 7.20 -5.83
C ILE A 313 -25.03 7.90 -5.99
N GLU A 314 -25.37 8.26 -7.22
CA GLU A 314 -26.64 8.90 -7.56
C GLU A 314 -27.29 8.29 -8.80
N ARG A 315 -28.62 8.36 -8.91
CA ARG A 315 -29.38 7.77 -10.02
C ARG A 315 -30.23 8.78 -10.78
N ASP A 316 -30.06 8.81 -12.11
CA ASP A 316 -30.89 9.65 -12.97
C ASP A 316 -32.25 9.03 -13.33
N ALA A 317 -33.13 9.81 -13.95
CA ALA A 317 -34.45 9.37 -14.37
C ALA A 317 -34.41 8.33 -15.51
N GLU A 318 -33.31 8.28 -16.27
CA GLU A 318 -33.05 7.31 -17.33
C GLU A 318 -32.45 5.98 -16.81
N GLY A 319 -32.22 5.87 -15.50
CA GLY A 319 -31.70 4.68 -14.85
C GLY A 319 -30.17 4.52 -14.93
N ASN A 320 -29.44 5.57 -15.29
CA ASN A 320 -28.00 5.58 -15.15
C ASN A 320 -27.60 5.89 -13.69
N LEU A 321 -26.54 5.24 -13.23
CA LEU A 321 -25.90 5.54 -11.96
C LEU A 321 -24.61 6.33 -12.18
N TYR A 322 -24.42 7.38 -11.40
CA TYR A 322 -23.20 8.17 -11.35
C TYR A 322 -22.49 7.82 -10.05
N VAL A 323 -21.19 7.53 -10.13
CA VAL A 323 -20.36 7.16 -8.97
C VAL A 323 -19.15 8.07 -8.91
N ALA A 324 -18.94 8.71 -7.75
CA ALA A 324 -17.68 9.34 -7.39
C ALA A 324 -16.69 8.23 -6.98
N ASP A 325 -15.78 7.88 -7.90
CA ASP A 325 -14.81 6.81 -7.72
C ASP A 325 -13.55 7.41 -7.08
N THR A 326 -13.65 7.68 -5.78
CA THR A 326 -12.74 8.52 -5.00
C THR A 326 -11.28 8.10 -5.14
N GLY A 327 -10.97 6.82 -4.91
CA GLY A 327 -9.60 6.29 -5.01
C GLY A 327 -9.06 6.25 -6.44
N ASN A 328 -9.89 6.49 -7.45
CA ASN A 328 -9.50 6.58 -8.86
C ASN A 328 -9.57 8.01 -9.42
N ASN A 329 -9.85 9.02 -8.59
CA ASN A 329 -9.89 10.44 -8.97
C ASN A 329 -10.77 10.73 -10.20
N ARG A 330 -11.93 10.07 -10.30
CA ARG A 330 -12.82 10.15 -11.45
C ARG A 330 -14.30 10.03 -11.07
N VAL A 331 -15.16 10.37 -12.01
CA VAL A 331 -16.59 10.03 -11.96
C VAL A 331 -16.91 9.01 -13.06
N GLN A 332 -17.72 8.01 -12.75
CA GLN A 332 -18.18 7.02 -13.73
C GLN A 332 -19.69 7.00 -13.83
N ARG A 333 -20.22 6.82 -15.05
CA ARG A 333 -21.63 6.58 -15.30
C ARG A 333 -21.88 5.15 -15.79
N PHE A 334 -22.64 4.40 -15.02
CA PHE A 334 -23.10 3.05 -15.32
C PHE A 334 -24.51 3.12 -15.92
N GLY A 335 -24.78 2.37 -16.99
CA GLY A 335 -26.14 2.18 -17.47
C GLY A 335 -26.91 1.15 -16.64
N GLU A 336 -28.21 0.98 -16.88
CA GLU A 336 -29.04 -0.03 -16.20
C GLU A 336 -28.54 -1.47 -16.37
N ASN A 337 -27.75 -1.74 -17.43
CA ASN A 337 -27.12 -3.03 -17.66
C ASN A 337 -25.82 -3.22 -16.84
N GLY A 338 -25.45 -2.23 -16.04
CA GLY A 338 -24.23 -2.23 -15.24
C GLY A 338 -22.95 -1.93 -16.02
N LEU A 339 -23.04 -1.69 -17.32
CA LEU A 339 -21.86 -1.31 -18.10
C LEU A 339 -21.61 0.19 -18.00
N VAL A 340 -20.36 0.56 -17.76
CA VAL A 340 -19.94 1.95 -17.82
C VAL A 340 -20.11 2.46 -19.24
N ASN A 341 -20.96 3.48 -19.40
CA ASN A 341 -21.18 4.15 -20.68
C ASN A 341 -20.31 5.43 -20.80
N ARG A 342 -19.83 5.99 -19.68
CA ARG A 342 -18.98 7.18 -19.68
C ARG A 342 -18.11 7.31 -18.41
N THR A 343 -16.96 7.97 -18.54
CA THR A 343 -16.06 8.34 -17.46
C THR A 343 -15.66 9.81 -17.60
N TRP A 344 -15.48 10.52 -16.48
CA TRP A 344 -14.93 11.87 -16.40
C TRP A 344 -13.68 11.85 -15.54
N GLY A 345 -12.64 12.56 -15.99
CA GLY A 345 -11.30 12.48 -15.46
C GLY A 345 -10.29 12.32 -16.60
N PRO A 346 -9.05 12.80 -16.42
CA PRO A 346 -7.97 12.54 -17.37
C PRO A 346 -7.62 11.04 -17.44
N PRO A 347 -6.76 10.61 -18.39
CA PRO A 347 -6.31 9.22 -18.46
C PRO A 347 -5.68 8.71 -17.14
N PRO A 348 -5.66 7.38 -16.92
CA PRO A 348 -5.02 6.75 -15.75
C PRO A 348 -3.54 7.12 -15.60
N GLU A 349 -3.05 7.20 -14.36
CA GLU A 349 -1.64 7.45 -14.04
C GLU A 349 -1.21 6.76 -12.72
N ILE A 350 0.09 6.62 -12.51
CA ILE A 350 0.66 6.34 -11.18
C ILE A 350 0.65 7.62 -10.36
N THR A 351 0.19 7.54 -9.12
CA THR A 351 0.11 8.69 -8.22
C THR A 351 0.44 8.30 -6.78
N ASP A 352 0.77 9.31 -5.97
CA ASP A 352 0.99 9.31 -4.52
C ASP A 352 0.05 10.30 -3.79
N THR A 353 -0.90 10.90 -4.51
CA THR A 353 -1.81 11.94 -3.97
C THR A 353 -2.86 11.36 -3.02
N TRP A 354 -2.83 10.05 -2.75
CA TRP A 354 -3.57 9.40 -1.69
C TRP A 354 -2.69 8.34 -1.01
N PHE A 355 -2.49 8.41 0.30
CA PHE A 355 -1.67 7.39 0.96
C PHE A 355 -2.53 6.18 1.35
N GLN A 356 -2.29 5.05 0.68
CA GLN A 356 -2.66 3.74 1.22
C GLN A 356 -1.57 3.32 2.20
N GLU A 357 -1.94 2.92 3.42
CA GLU A 357 -0.95 2.41 4.38
C GLU A 357 -0.18 1.22 3.77
N GLY A 358 1.15 1.28 3.83
CA GLY A 358 2.03 0.27 3.24
C GLY A 358 2.21 0.34 1.73
N ARG A 359 1.51 1.26 1.03
CA ARG A 359 1.59 1.42 -0.43
C ARG A 359 1.50 2.90 -0.86
N PRO A 360 2.62 3.65 -0.80
CA PRO A 360 2.64 5.09 -1.11
C PRO A 360 2.39 5.43 -2.58
N TYR A 361 2.59 4.49 -3.51
CA TYR A 361 2.31 4.67 -4.93
C TYR A 361 1.33 3.62 -5.43
N TYR A 362 0.31 4.07 -6.16
CA TYR A 362 -0.70 3.19 -6.75
C TYR A 362 -1.12 3.71 -8.13
N VAL A 363 -1.87 2.90 -8.87
CA VAL A 363 -2.47 3.31 -10.15
C VAL A 363 -3.85 3.87 -9.90
N SER A 364 -4.07 5.13 -10.31
CA SER A 364 -5.38 5.77 -10.27
C SER A 364 -6.05 5.68 -11.63
N GLY A 365 -7.37 5.45 -11.64
CA GLY A 365 -8.19 5.38 -12.85
C GLY A 365 -8.23 6.69 -13.65
N SER A 366 -7.86 7.80 -13.02
CA SER A 366 -7.59 9.10 -13.63
C SER A 366 -6.48 9.82 -12.88
N ARG A 367 -5.65 10.58 -13.60
CA ARG A 367 -4.65 11.47 -13.01
C ARG A 367 -5.34 12.49 -12.06
N PRO A 368 -4.94 12.57 -10.77
CA PRO A 368 -5.43 13.61 -9.88
C PRO A 368 -5.05 15.01 -10.39
N GLY A 369 -5.93 16.00 -10.17
CA GLY A 369 -5.62 17.38 -10.54
C GLY A 369 -6.74 18.39 -10.38
N ASP A 370 -6.36 19.66 -10.48
CA ASP A 370 -7.16 20.87 -10.26
C ASP A 370 -7.62 21.56 -11.57
N GLU A 371 -7.31 20.99 -12.71
CA GLU A 371 -7.81 21.44 -14.01
C GLU A 371 -9.31 21.09 -14.19
N PRO A 372 -10.07 21.84 -15.01
CA PRO A 372 -11.46 21.50 -15.31
C PRO A 372 -11.62 20.07 -15.85
N GLY A 373 -12.45 19.27 -15.18
CA GLY A 373 -12.70 17.87 -15.51
C GLY A 373 -11.67 16.88 -14.96
N ALA A 374 -10.66 17.34 -14.21
CA ALA A 374 -9.85 16.52 -13.30
C ALA A 374 -10.37 16.69 -11.87
N PHE A 375 -10.10 15.73 -11.01
CA PHE A 375 -10.57 15.71 -9.62
C PHE A 375 -9.41 15.40 -8.67
N LEU A 376 -9.53 15.88 -7.43
CA LEU A 376 -8.68 15.49 -6.31
C LEU A 376 -9.57 14.80 -5.27
N ASN A 377 -9.65 13.47 -5.33
CA ASN A 377 -10.55 12.66 -4.50
C ASN A 377 -12.01 13.18 -4.55
N PRO A 378 -12.78 12.90 -5.62
CA PRO A 378 -14.18 13.31 -5.67
C PRO A 378 -14.92 12.68 -4.48
N LEU A 379 -15.54 13.53 -3.67
CA LEU A 379 -16.24 13.17 -2.44
C LEU A 379 -17.70 12.86 -2.72
N ASP A 380 -18.32 13.69 -3.57
CA ASP A 380 -19.74 13.57 -3.86
C ASP A 380 -20.07 13.95 -5.31
N VAL A 381 -21.16 13.37 -5.82
CA VAL A 381 -21.73 13.65 -7.14
C VAL A 381 -23.22 13.90 -7.00
N GLU A 382 -23.68 15.10 -7.36
CA GLU A 382 -25.09 15.49 -7.23
C GLU A 382 -25.72 15.72 -8.60
N LEU A 383 -26.90 15.14 -8.84
CA LEU A 383 -27.56 15.25 -10.14
C LEU A 383 -28.36 16.54 -10.29
N ILE A 384 -28.28 17.13 -11.48
CA ILE A 384 -28.96 18.37 -11.85
C ILE A 384 -29.84 18.09 -13.08
N PRO A 385 -31.11 17.67 -12.88
CA PRO A 385 -32.02 17.38 -13.99
C PRO A 385 -32.32 18.63 -14.81
N GLY A 386 -32.15 18.53 -16.13
CA GLY A 386 -32.41 19.59 -17.10
C GLY A 386 -33.36 19.15 -18.21
N LYS A 387 -33.76 20.11 -19.08
CA LYS A 387 -34.63 19.82 -20.24
C LYS A 387 -33.94 18.97 -21.31
N ASP A 388 -32.62 19.13 -21.43
CA ASP A 388 -31.79 18.50 -22.46
C ASP A 388 -31.06 17.24 -21.93
N GLY A 389 -31.48 16.75 -20.76
CA GLY A 389 -30.89 15.62 -20.03
C GLY A 389 -30.39 16.02 -18.65
N THR A 390 -29.77 15.07 -17.96
CA THR A 390 -29.27 15.22 -16.58
C THR A 390 -27.81 15.68 -16.59
N GLY A 391 -27.57 16.90 -16.11
CA GLY A 391 -26.24 17.37 -15.72
C GLY A 391 -25.90 16.91 -14.29
N PHE A 392 -24.74 17.28 -13.78
CA PHE A 392 -24.34 16.94 -12.42
C PHE A 392 -23.30 17.92 -11.88
N ALA A 393 -23.17 18.01 -10.56
CA ALA A 393 -22.08 18.69 -9.88
C ALA A 393 -21.20 17.66 -9.15
N VAL A 394 -19.92 17.97 -9.00
CA VAL A 394 -18.96 17.15 -8.26
C VAL A 394 -18.27 18.02 -7.23
N LEU A 395 -18.22 17.56 -5.99
CA LEU A 395 -17.40 18.13 -4.93
C LEU A 395 -16.17 17.24 -4.75
N ASP A 396 -14.99 17.84 -4.67
CA ASP A 396 -13.74 17.12 -4.41
C ASP A 396 -13.09 17.55 -3.08
N ALA A 397 -12.09 16.80 -2.63
CA ALA A 397 -11.45 17.01 -1.33
C ALA A 397 -10.71 18.36 -1.22
N ALA A 398 -10.45 19.06 -2.32
CA ALA A 398 -9.93 20.43 -2.28
C ALA A 398 -11.02 21.48 -2.04
N GLY A 399 -12.26 21.06 -1.71
CA GLY A 399 -13.41 21.95 -1.56
C GLY A 399 -13.88 22.53 -2.90
N ARG A 400 -13.48 21.93 -4.03
CA ARG A 400 -13.81 22.44 -5.36
C ARG A 400 -15.10 21.81 -5.86
N VAL A 401 -16.02 22.66 -6.27
CA VAL A 401 -17.26 22.28 -6.95
C VAL A 401 -17.08 22.48 -8.45
N GLN A 402 -17.41 21.47 -9.23
CA GLN A 402 -17.45 21.54 -10.70
C GLN A 402 -18.82 21.14 -11.20
N VAL A 403 -19.44 21.97 -12.04
CA VAL A 403 -20.75 21.71 -12.65
C VAL A 403 -20.56 21.25 -14.09
N PHE A 404 -21.27 20.18 -14.45
CA PHE A 404 -21.26 19.55 -15.76
C PHE A 404 -22.66 19.59 -16.37
N ASP A 405 -22.74 19.94 -17.66
CA ASP A 405 -23.99 19.84 -18.40
C ASP A 405 -24.34 18.38 -18.76
N ALA A 406 -25.51 18.16 -19.38
CA ALA A 406 -25.95 16.83 -19.83
C ALA A 406 -25.04 16.22 -20.91
N SER A 407 -24.31 17.05 -21.65
CA SER A 407 -23.26 16.61 -22.57
C SER A 407 -21.98 16.22 -21.85
N GLY A 408 -21.89 16.44 -20.53
CA GLY A 408 -20.78 16.19 -19.62
C GLY A 408 -19.59 17.12 -19.83
N ALA A 409 -19.83 18.32 -20.34
CA ALA A 409 -18.82 19.39 -20.40
C ALA A 409 -18.90 20.24 -19.11
N VAL A 410 -17.74 20.68 -18.60
CA VAL A 410 -17.67 21.58 -17.45
C VAL A 410 -18.23 22.95 -17.85
N THR A 411 -19.23 23.44 -17.13
CA THR A 411 -19.86 24.75 -17.35
C THR A 411 -19.44 25.79 -16.32
N ALA A 412 -19.11 25.36 -15.10
CA ALA A 412 -18.62 26.21 -14.03
C ALA A 412 -17.72 25.40 -13.08
N ALA A 413 -16.78 26.08 -12.44
CA ALA A 413 -15.92 25.51 -11.41
C ALA A 413 -15.51 26.60 -10.42
N TRP A 414 -15.59 26.32 -9.13
CA TRP A 414 -15.18 27.23 -8.06
C TRP A 414 -14.74 26.45 -6.82
N THR A 415 -14.02 27.11 -5.93
CA THR A 415 -13.63 26.56 -4.63
C THR A 415 -14.50 27.18 -3.55
N VAL A 416 -15.05 26.37 -2.66
CA VAL A 416 -15.83 26.83 -1.51
C VAL A 416 -14.88 27.47 -0.49
N ASP A 417 -15.22 28.67 -0.03
CA ASP A 417 -14.46 29.40 0.99
C ASP A 417 -14.86 28.90 2.39
N ALA A 418 -14.32 27.74 2.79
CA ALA A 418 -14.58 27.12 4.08
C ALA A 418 -13.31 27.13 4.95
N ASP A 419 -13.47 27.37 6.26
CA ASP A 419 -12.36 27.44 7.21
C ASP A 419 -11.67 26.09 7.40
N ASN A 420 -12.42 25.00 7.27
CA ASN A 420 -11.90 23.64 7.33
C ASN A 420 -12.27 22.90 6.03
N LEU A 421 -11.25 22.31 5.41
CA LEU A 421 -11.40 21.50 4.21
C LEU A 421 -10.87 20.08 4.50
N PRO A 422 -11.48 19.06 3.88
CA PRO A 422 -10.88 17.73 3.78
C PRO A 422 -9.43 17.84 3.28
N ASP A 423 -8.56 16.91 3.71
CA ASP A 423 -7.17 16.91 3.24
C ASP A 423 -7.14 16.33 1.81
N PRO A 424 -6.66 17.06 0.79
CA PRO A 424 -6.57 16.51 -0.57
C PRO A 424 -5.69 15.26 -0.71
N GLY A 425 -4.85 14.95 0.29
CA GLY A 425 -4.03 13.74 0.40
C GLY A 425 -4.68 12.56 1.13
N VAL A 426 -5.82 12.79 1.80
CA VAL A 426 -6.50 11.82 2.70
C VAL A 426 -8.02 11.80 2.53
N GLY A 427 -8.60 12.72 1.75
CA GLY A 427 -10.05 12.84 1.61
C GLY A 427 -10.73 13.36 2.88
N GLY A 428 -12.00 13.02 3.02
CA GLY A 428 -12.85 13.40 4.14
C GLY A 428 -14.33 13.37 3.75
N GLU A 429 -15.19 13.89 4.62
CA GLU A 429 -16.62 13.98 4.35
C GLU A 429 -16.97 15.33 3.73
N GLY A 430 -17.79 15.29 2.67
CA GLY A 430 -18.34 16.46 2.02
C GLY A 430 -19.49 16.04 1.13
N TYR A 431 -20.51 16.90 1.03
CA TYR A 431 -21.75 16.55 0.35
C TYR A 431 -22.27 17.71 -0.50
N LEU A 432 -23.01 17.37 -1.55
CA LEU A 432 -23.76 18.27 -2.39
C LEU A 432 -25.26 17.94 -2.29
N ALA A 433 -26.10 18.95 -2.43
CA ALA A 433 -27.54 18.73 -2.60
C ALA A 433 -28.16 19.83 -3.47
N TRP A 434 -28.87 19.43 -4.51
CA TRP A 434 -29.54 20.32 -5.44
C TRP A 434 -31.00 20.53 -5.04
N SER A 435 -31.42 21.80 -5.01
CA SER A 435 -32.84 22.14 -4.82
C SER A 435 -33.43 22.67 -6.12
N PRO A 436 -34.10 21.83 -6.95
CA PRO A 436 -34.76 22.30 -8.17
C PRO A 436 -35.80 23.39 -7.91
N LYS A 437 -36.48 23.30 -6.75
CA LYS A 437 -37.52 24.25 -6.35
C LYS A 437 -36.94 25.64 -6.07
N ARG A 438 -35.75 25.72 -5.47
CA ARG A 438 -35.08 26.98 -5.11
C ARG A 438 -34.08 27.44 -6.16
N GLY A 439 -33.64 26.55 -7.05
CA GLY A 439 -32.56 26.80 -8.00
C GLY A 439 -31.23 27.02 -7.30
N ARG A 440 -30.90 26.20 -6.30
CA ARG A 440 -29.74 26.38 -5.41
C ARG A 440 -29.00 25.06 -5.22
N LEU A 441 -27.68 25.10 -5.30
CA LEU A 441 -26.78 24.00 -4.97
C LEU A 441 -26.20 24.25 -3.56
N TYR A 442 -26.39 23.31 -2.66
CA TYR A 442 -25.86 23.34 -1.31
C TYR A 442 -24.59 22.49 -1.27
N ALA A 443 -23.50 23.03 -0.73
CA ALA A 443 -22.24 22.33 -0.51
C ALA A 443 -21.95 22.29 0.98
N PHE A 444 -21.78 21.08 1.52
CA PHE A 444 -21.53 20.80 2.93
C PHE A 444 -20.09 20.36 3.09
N LEU A 445 -19.33 21.07 3.92
CA LEU A 445 -17.94 20.78 4.24
C LEU A 445 -17.80 20.87 5.75
N GLU A 446 -17.50 19.75 6.39
CA GLU A 446 -17.54 19.60 7.84
C GLU A 446 -18.86 20.12 8.44
N ASP A 447 -18.81 21.14 9.32
CA ASP A 447 -19.95 21.71 10.03
C ASP A 447 -20.47 23.01 9.38
N THR A 448 -20.12 23.30 8.13
CA THR A 448 -20.65 24.45 7.39
C THR A 448 -21.38 24.03 6.11
N CYS A 449 -22.30 24.89 5.69
CA CYS A 449 -22.98 24.79 4.42
C CYS A 449 -22.89 26.12 3.65
N HIS A 450 -22.48 26.04 2.40
CA HIS A 450 -22.45 27.16 1.47
C HIS A 450 -23.42 26.91 0.31
N VAL A 451 -24.14 27.94 -0.10
CA VAL A 451 -25.25 27.84 -1.04
C VAL A 451 -24.95 28.65 -2.27
N PHE A 452 -25.00 28.04 -3.45
CA PHE A 452 -24.60 28.65 -4.71
C PHE A 452 -25.72 28.60 -5.77
N ASP A 453 -25.62 29.47 -6.77
CA ASP A 453 -26.17 29.20 -8.09
C ASP A 453 -25.26 28.24 -8.88
N LEU A 454 -25.64 27.87 -10.11
CA LEU A 454 -24.86 26.93 -10.93
C LEU A 454 -23.70 27.60 -11.67
N GLU A 455 -23.56 28.93 -11.55
CA GLU A 455 -22.46 29.73 -12.07
C GLU A 455 -21.36 29.96 -11.01
N GLY A 456 -21.58 29.51 -9.77
CA GLY A 456 -20.63 29.62 -8.66
C GLY A 456 -20.76 30.90 -7.84
N THR A 457 -21.85 31.65 -7.98
CA THR A 457 -22.14 32.80 -7.11
C THR A 457 -22.67 32.29 -5.78
N GLU A 458 -21.97 32.60 -4.68
CA GLU A 458 -22.49 32.31 -3.34
C GLU A 458 -23.71 33.19 -3.03
N LEU A 459 -24.79 32.55 -2.63
CA LEU A 459 -26.09 33.13 -2.33
C LEU A 459 -26.36 33.21 -0.83
N ASP A 460 -25.80 32.27 -0.06
CA ASP A 460 -25.99 32.14 1.38
C ASP A 460 -24.95 31.18 1.99
N SER A 461 -24.74 31.25 3.31
CA SER A 461 -23.96 30.27 4.06
C SER A 461 -24.37 30.22 5.54
N PHE A 462 -24.21 29.06 6.16
CA PHE A 462 -24.57 28.85 7.56
C PHE A 462 -23.75 27.73 8.22
N GLU A 463 -23.58 27.84 9.53
CA GLU A 463 -23.04 26.77 10.39
C GLU A 463 -24.12 25.76 10.77
N ILE A 464 -23.72 24.50 10.95
CA ILE A 464 -24.60 23.38 11.26
C ILE A 464 -24.51 23.09 12.77
N GLU A 465 -25.55 23.46 13.50
CA GLU A 465 -25.58 23.34 14.97
C GLU A 465 -25.25 21.94 15.51
N ASP A 466 -25.64 20.87 14.82
CA ASP A 466 -25.41 19.48 15.24
C ASP A 466 -24.01 18.95 14.86
N GLY A 467 -23.17 19.74 14.17
CA GLY A 467 -21.82 19.36 13.73
C GLY A 467 -21.78 18.85 12.28
N THR A 468 -20.82 17.97 11.97
CA THR A 468 -20.65 17.39 10.62
C THR A 468 -21.73 16.35 10.33
N PRO A 469 -22.55 16.52 9.27
CA PRO A 469 -23.55 15.53 8.90
C PRO A 469 -22.89 14.33 8.22
N SER A 470 -23.45 13.13 8.40
CA SER A 470 -23.01 11.90 7.73
C SER A 470 -23.73 11.65 6.40
N ALA A 471 -24.82 12.38 6.13
CA ALA A 471 -25.58 12.35 4.89
C ALA A 471 -26.53 13.55 4.82
N VAL A 472 -26.85 13.98 3.60
CA VAL A 472 -27.66 15.18 3.34
C VAL A 472 -28.71 14.89 2.27
N GLU A 473 -29.91 15.44 2.43
CA GLU A 473 -30.98 15.26 1.45
C GLU A 473 -31.92 16.46 1.37
N ILE A 474 -32.40 16.80 0.17
CA ILE A 474 -33.37 17.89 -0.03
C ILE A 474 -34.71 17.34 -0.49
N LEU A 475 -35.71 17.46 0.39
CA LEU A 475 -37.08 17.05 0.08
C LEU A 475 -37.66 17.85 -1.10
N PRO A 476 -38.64 17.30 -1.86
CA PRO A 476 -39.28 18.01 -2.98
C PRO A 476 -39.93 19.36 -2.61
N ASN A 477 -40.24 19.56 -1.32
CA ASN A 477 -40.77 20.82 -0.81
C ASN A 477 -39.68 21.88 -0.52
N GLY A 478 -38.41 21.57 -0.74
CA GLY A 478 -37.24 22.44 -0.54
C GLY A 478 -36.66 22.41 0.87
N ARG A 479 -37.08 21.50 1.74
CA ARG A 479 -36.57 21.37 3.11
C ARG A 479 -35.36 20.43 3.14
N LEU A 480 -34.38 20.79 3.95
CA LEU A 480 -33.15 20.04 4.12
C LEU A 480 -33.29 19.01 5.24
N LEU A 481 -32.75 17.82 5.01
CA LEU A 481 -32.56 16.76 5.99
C LEU A 481 -31.06 16.51 6.13
N LEU A 482 -30.58 16.48 7.36
CA LEU A 482 -29.19 16.18 7.69
C LEU A 482 -29.18 15.00 8.67
N ALA A 483 -28.35 13.99 8.40
CA ALA A 483 -28.13 12.86 9.29
C ALA A 483 -26.94 13.12 10.22
N PHE A 484 -27.08 12.73 11.49
CA PHE A 484 -26.03 12.78 12.48
C PHE A 484 -26.09 11.51 13.32
N ARG A 485 -25.16 10.58 13.08
CA ARG A 485 -25.14 9.26 13.72
C ARG A 485 -26.49 8.57 13.54
N GLY A 486 -27.33 8.51 14.58
CA GLY A 486 -28.66 7.87 14.58
C GLY A 486 -29.87 8.80 14.48
N GLU A 487 -29.66 10.10 14.26
CA GLU A 487 -30.75 11.07 14.12
C GLU A 487 -30.76 11.69 12.71
N VAL A 488 -31.96 11.85 12.14
CA VAL A 488 -32.17 12.69 10.96
C VAL A 488 -32.89 13.95 11.39
N VAL A 489 -32.24 15.09 11.22
CA VAL A 489 -32.69 16.40 11.66
C VAL A 489 -33.15 17.21 10.47
N ARG A 490 -34.27 17.91 10.63
CA ARG A 490 -34.75 18.85 9.62
C ARG A 490 -34.11 20.22 9.81
N TYR A 491 -33.62 20.79 8.72
CA TYR A 491 -33.14 22.16 8.63
C TYR A 491 -33.98 22.98 7.63
N ASP A 492 -34.08 24.29 7.85
CA ASP A 492 -34.66 25.23 6.88
C ASP A 492 -33.84 26.53 6.90
N ASP A 493 -33.22 26.86 5.77
CA ASP A 493 -32.40 28.07 5.59
C ASP A 493 -31.37 28.26 6.72
N GLY A 494 -30.64 27.18 7.06
CA GLY A 494 -29.62 27.16 8.11
C GLY A 494 -30.13 27.01 9.54
N PHE A 495 -31.45 27.06 9.76
CA PHE A 495 -32.02 26.87 11.09
C PHE A 495 -32.35 25.41 11.37
N ARG A 496 -31.76 24.88 12.44
CA ARG A 496 -32.12 23.59 13.03
C ARG A 496 -33.57 23.61 13.52
N HIS A 497 -34.37 22.63 13.13
CA HIS A 497 -35.77 22.54 13.57
C HIS A 497 -36.06 21.41 14.55
N SER A 498 -36.11 20.18 14.07
CA SER A 498 -36.58 19.04 14.85
C SER A 498 -35.98 17.76 14.30
N VAL A 499 -35.64 16.83 15.20
CA VAL A 499 -35.40 15.44 14.85
C VAL A 499 -36.68 14.88 14.21
N VAL A 500 -36.56 14.35 13.01
CA VAL A 500 -37.68 13.76 12.25
C VAL A 500 -37.59 12.26 12.12
N ILE A 501 -36.41 11.67 12.33
CA ILE A 501 -36.19 10.23 12.47
C ILE A 501 -35.16 10.07 13.59
N ASP A 502 -35.42 9.18 14.55
CA ASP A 502 -34.55 8.95 15.70
C ASP A 502 -34.07 7.49 15.80
N GLU A 503 -33.15 7.23 16.73
CA GLU A 503 -32.59 5.90 16.99
C GLU A 503 -33.65 4.86 17.36
N GLN A 504 -34.79 5.25 17.96
CA GLN A 504 -35.85 4.30 18.30
C GLN A 504 -36.53 3.77 17.04
N GLN A 505 -36.54 4.56 15.96
CA GLN A 505 -37.07 4.15 14.66
C GLN A 505 -36.06 3.36 13.84
N LEU A 506 -34.76 3.66 13.95
CA LEU A 506 -33.68 3.06 13.16
C LEU A 506 -32.99 1.86 13.83
N GLY A 507 -33.19 1.64 15.12
CA GLY A 507 -32.61 0.52 15.84
C GLY A 507 -31.12 0.68 16.13
N ARG A 508 -30.26 0.03 15.34
CA ARG A 508 -28.80 -0.03 15.54
C ARG A 508 -28.09 0.23 14.21
N GLY A 509 -26.76 0.40 14.30
CA GLY A 509 -25.89 0.50 13.15
C GLY A 509 -25.87 1.87 12.49
N PHE A 510 -25.73 2.89 13.33
CA PHE A 510 -25.83 4.29 12.93
C PHE A 510 -24.50 5.02 13.08
N GLU A 511 -23.39 4.28 13.15
CA GLU A 511 -22.06 4.92 13.08
C GLU A 511 -21.84 5.44 11.67
N ASP A 512 -22.27 4.66 10.66
CA ASP A 512 -22.36 5.08 9.28
C ASP A 512 -23.78 4.83 8.73
N LEU A 513 -24.49 5.90 8.36
CA LEU A 513 -25.79 5.82 7.68
C LEU A 513 -25.86 6.76 6.50
N ASP A 514 -26.73 6.42 5.56
CA ASP A 514 -27.00 7.23 4.39
C ASP A 514 -28.50 7.47 4.19
N LEU A 515 -28.83 8.53 3.46
CA LEU A 515 -30.19 8.95 3.14
C LEU A 515 -30.36 9.02 1.62
N SER A 516 -31.50 8.59 1.10
CA SER A 516 -31.84 8.86 -0.30
C SER A 516 -33.35 9.03 -0.50
N LEU A 517 -33.75 9.65 -1.60
CA LEU A 517 -35.14 9.82 -1.99
C LEU A 517 -35.51 8.90 -3.17
N ASP A 518 -36.65 8.22 -3.05
CA ASP A 518 -37.19 7.49 -4.20
C ASP A 518 -37.96 8.38 -5.17
N GLU A 519 -38.42 7.80 -6.28
CA GLU A 519 -39.12 8.51 -7.35
C GLU A 519 -40.44 9.18 -6.92
N LYS A 520 -40.96 8.83 -5.74
CA LYS A 520 -42.16 9.42 -5.13
C LYS A 520 -41.80 10.48 -4.07
N GLY A 521 -40.52 10.74 -3.85
CA GLY A 521 -40.00 11.64 -2.82
C GLY A 521 -40.15 11.08 -1.40
N ARG A 522 -40.21 9.76 -1.25
CA ARG A 522 -40.20 9.11 0.07
C ARG A 522 -38.75 8.96 0.54
N VAL A 523 -38.54 9.15 1.84
CA VAL A 523 -37.23 9.04 2.46
C VAL A 523 -36.90 7.57 2.70
N TRP A 524 -35.70 7.19 2.29
CA TRP A 524 -35.05 5.94 2.61
C TRP A 524 -33.83 6.20 3.48
N VAL A 525 -33.57 5.28 4.41
CA VAL A 525 -32.38 5.26 5.24
C VAL A 525 -31.77 3.87 5.17
N VAL A 526 -30.46 3.79 4.92
CA VAL A 526 -29.69 2.54 5.00
C VAL A 526 -28.64 2.69 6.10
N THR A 527 -28.59 1.71 7.00
CA THR A 527 -27.69 1.66 8.16
C THR A 527 -26.50 0.73 7.90
N ASP A 528 -25.39 0.93 8.62
CA ASP A 528 -24.23 0.02 8.60
C ASP A 528 -24.57 -1.42 9.05
N ASP A 529 -25.67 -1.63 9.80
CA ASP A 529 -26.18 -2.96 10.15
C ASP A 529 -26.90 -3.69 8.98
N ALA A 530 -26.80 -3.14 7.76
CA ALA A 530 -27.42 -3.62 6.53
C ALA A 530 -28.95 -3.68 6.58
N VAL A 531 -29.60 -2.64 7.11
CA VAL A 531 -31.06 -2.54 7.17
C VAL A 531 -31.52 -1.31 6.42
N ALA A 532 -32.51 -1.48 5.54
CA ALA A 532 -33.19 -0.39 4.86
C ALA A 532 -34.51 -0.05 5.56
N TYR A 533 -34.77 1.25 5.71
CA TYR A 533 -35.99 1.81 6.27
C TYR A 533 -36.64 2.74 5.24
N ARG A 534 -37.89 2.44 4.84
CA ARG A 534 -38.69 3.34 4.00
C ARG A 534 -39.70 4.09 4.83
N PHE A 535 -39.81 5.41 4.64
CA PHE A 535 -40.76 6.26 5.36
C PHE A 535 -41.84 6.83 4.43
N LYS A 536 -43.12 6.75 4.83
CA LYS A 536 -44.24 7.39 4.07
C LYS A 536 -44.11 8.90 3.98
N LYS A 537 -43.54 9.46 5.04
CA LYS A 537 -43.15 10.85 5.23
C LYS A 537 -42.16 10.86 6.41
N PRO A 538 -41.30 11.89 6.56
CA PRO A 538 -40.36 11.97 7.68
C PRO A 538 -41.06 11.66 9.02
N GLY A 539 -40.51 10.70 9.77
CA GLY A 539 -41.01 10.23 11.06
C GLY A 539 -42.14 9.19 11.03
N LYS A 540 -42.65 8.80 9.86
CA LYS A 540 -43.66 7.74 9.73
C LYS A 540 -43.13 6.56 8.90
N LEU A 541 -42.58 5.56 9.60
CA LEU A 541 -42.08 4.32 8.99
C LEU A 541 -43.19 3.63 8.19
N ASP A 542 -42.82 3.13 7.02
CA ASP A 542 -43.65 2.31 6.14
C ASP A 542 -43.32 0.83 6.30
N TYR A 543 -42.06 0.48 6.02
CA TYR A 543 -41.51 -0.85 6.30
C TYR A 543 -39.99 -0.76 6.49
N GLN A 544 -39.44 -1.81 7.10
CA GLN A 544 -38.00 -2.03 7.24
C GLN A 544 -37.67 -3.44 6.75
N VAL A 545 -36.46 -3.63 6.21
CA VAL A 545 -36.00 -4.91 5.72
C VAL A 545 -34.49 -5.06 5.92
N ARG A 546 -34.08 -6.24 6.39
CA ARG A 546 -32.66 -6.62 6.44
C ARG A 546 -32.20 -7.00 5.05
N LEU A 547 -31.14 -6.34 4.58
CA LEU A 547 -30.58 -6.54 3.25
C LEU A 547 -29.54 -7.67 3.24
N ARG A 548 -28.78 -7.81 4.33
CA ARG A 548 -27.70 -8.78 4.51
C ARG A 548 -27.58 -9.26 5.97
N ASP A 549 -26.89 -10.40 6.12
CA ASP A 549 -26.56 -11.01 7.41
C ASP A 549 -25.24 -10.50 8.02
N HIS A 550 -24.56 -9.57 7.35
CA HIS A 550 -23.33 -8.93 7.81
C HIS A 550 -23.45 -7.40 7.65
N SER A 551 -22.63 -6.66 8.40
CA SER A 551 -22.60 -5.19 8.37
C SER A 551 -21.96 -4.66 7.09
N LEU A 552 -22.43 -3.49 6.65
CA LEU A 552 -21.88 -2.71 5.55
C LEU A 552 -20.85 -1.72 6.10
N SER A 553 -19.72 -1.59 5.41
CA SER A 553 -18.72 -0.56 5.71
C SER A 553 -19.10 0.72 4.96
N ARG A 554 -19.44 1.80 5.70
CA ARG A 554 -19.78 3.14 5.16
C ARG A 554 -20.69 3.11 3.91
N PRO A 555 -21.93 2.61 4.03
CA PRO A 555 -22.79 2.45 2.87
C PRO A 555 -23.17 3.80 2.25
N ARG A 556 -23.12 3.89 0.91
CA ARG A 556 -23.84 4.91 0.14
C ARG A 556 -24.81 4.24 -0.81
N PHE A 557 -25.96 4.85 -1.07
CA PHE A 557 -26.94 4.19 -1.94
C PHE A 557 -27.82 5.14 -2.73
N ALA A 558 -28.29 4.62 -3.87
CA ALA A 558 -29.38 5.19 -4.64
C ALA A 558 -30.57 4.23 -4.66
N VAL A 559 -31.79 4.78 -4.79
CA VAL A 559 -33.04 3.99 -4.74
C VAL A 559 -34.00 4.32 -5.88
N TYR A 560 -34.63 3.28 -6.44
CA TYR A 560 -35.73 3.42 -7.40
C TYR A 560 -36.62 2.18 -7.39
N ASP A 561 -37.95 2.37 -7.26
CA ASP A 561 -38.91 1.26 -7.28
C ASP A 561 -38.55 0.09 -6.33
N ASP A 562 -38.16 0.44 -5.10
CA ASP A 562 -37.70 -0.50 -4.05
C ASP A 562 -36.39 -1.26 -4.39
N MET A 563 -35.74 -0.98 -5.52
CA MET A 563 -34.39 -1.44 -5.83
C MET A 563 -33.36 -0.48 -5.22
N LEU A 564 -32.38 -1.04 -4.51
CA LEU A 564 -31.26 -0.32 -3.91
C LEU A 564 -29.97 -0.65 -4.66
N TRP A 565 -29.21 0.38 -5.01
CA TRP A 565 -27.84 0.27 -5.47
C TRP A 565 -26.93 0.78 -4.38
N ILE A 566 -26.16 -0.11 -3.76
CA ILE A 566 -25.36 0.20 -2.58
C ILE A 566 -23.89 0.05 -2.96
N THR A 567 -23.10 1.10 -2.80
CA THR A 567 -21.65 1.00 -2.95
C THR A 567 -21.05 0.39 -1.69
N THR A 568 -20.20 -0.61 -1.86
CA THR A 568 -19.42 -1.24 -0.80
C THR A 568 -17.99 -1.37 -1.28
N GLU A 569 -17.03 -0.76 -0.58
CA GLU A 569 -15.56 -0.74 -0.84
C GLU A 569 -15.14 -0.70 -2.33
N ASP A 570 -15.35 -1.77 -3.08
CA ASP A 570 -14.88 -1.99 -4.44
C ASP A 570 -15.95 -2.39 -5.49
N HIS A 571 -17.24 -2.43 -5.13
CA HIS A 571 -18.32 -2.79 -6.05
C HIS A 571 -19.68 -2.17 -5.68
N ILE A 572 -20.67 -2.33 -6.55
CA ILE A 572 -22.05 -1.88 -6.36
C ILE A 572 -22.94 -3.12 -6.21
N GLU A 573 -23.57 -3.27 -5.05
CA GLU A 573 -24.59 -4.28 -4.83
C GLU A 573 -25.96 -3.79 -5.30
N VAL A 574 -26.70 -4.66 -5.97
CA VAL A 574 -28.09 -4.39 -6.40
C VAL A 574 -29.03 -5.29 -5.60
N ILE A 575 -29.93 -4.70 -4.82
CA ILE A 575 -30.82 -5.41 -3.90
C ILE A 575 -32.27 -5.01 -4.15
N ASP A 576 -33.14 -6.01 -4.36
CA ASP A 576 -34.60 -5.82 -4.37
C ASP A 576 -35.12 -5.85 -2.93
N ALA A 577 -35.34 -4.67 -2.35
CA ALA A 577 -35.77 -4.53 -0.96
C ALA A 577 -37.21 -5.03 -0.77
N ALA A 578 -38.06 -4.93 -1.79
CA ALA A 578 -39.42 -5.43 -1.74
C ALA A 578 -39.43 -6.96 -1.69
N GLN A 579 -38.66 -7.62 -2.56
CA GLN A 579 -38.54 -9.08 -2.56
C GLN A 579 -37.94 -9.59 -1.24
N ALA A 580 -36.86 -8.96 -0.75
CA ALA A 580 -36.27 -9.31 0.54
C ALA A 580 -37.29 -9.18 1.70
N TRP A 581 -38.14 -8.15 1.65
CA TRP A 581 -39.19 -7.96 2.65
C TRP A 581 -40.26 -9.06 2.56
N TYR A 582 -40.71 -9.42 1.35
CA TYR A 582 -41.67 -10.52 1.14
C TYR A 582 -41.13 -11.86 1.63
N ASP A 583 -39.87 -12.17 1.35
CA ASP A 583 -39.24 -13.43 1.75
C ASP A 583 -39.14 -13.53 3.28
N ALA A 584 -38.78 -12.44 3.96
CA ALA A 584 -38.74 -12.37 5.42
C ALA A 584 -40.12 -12.63 6.06
N GLN A 585 -41.19 -12.09 5.49
CA GLN A 585 -42.56 -12.33 5.99
C GLN A 585 -42.98 -13.80 5.87
N GLN A 586 -42.63 -14.48 4.77
CA GLN A 586 -42.94 -15.91 4.61
C GLN A 586 -42.17 -16.80 5.59
N GLN A 587 -40.93 -16.45 5.89
CA GLN A 587 -40.10 -17.18 6.83
C GLN A 587 -40.66 -17.10 8.26
N ASP A 588 -41.14 -15.92 8.68
CA ASP A 588 -41.83 -15.73 9.96
C ASP A 588 -43.15 -16.51 10.04
N GLU A 589 -43.91 -16.59 8.94
CA GLU A 589 -45.13 -17.40 8.88
C GLU A 589 -44.84 -18.90 8.97
N ALA A 590 -43.78 -19.38 8.32
CA ALA A 590 -43.35 -20.78 8.40
C ALA A 590 -42.88 -21.16 9.82
N VAL A 591 -42.08 -20.31 10.47
CA VAL A 591 -41.64 -20.53 11.86
C VAL A 591 -42.82 -20.55 12.82
N ARG A 592 -43.79 -19.64 12.67
CA ARG A 592 -45.01 -19.65 13.49
C ARG A 592 -45.88 -20.87 13.25
N ALA A 593 -45.94 -21.38 12.03
CA ALA A 593 -46.67 -22.61 11.72
C ALA A 593 -46.02 -23.84 12.40
N ASP A 594 -44.69 -23.94 12.37
CA ASP A 594 -43.94 -25.00 13.04
C ASP A 594 -44.03 -24.92 14.58
N GLU A 595 -44.06 -23.71 15.16
CA GLU A 595 -44.27 -23.51 16.61
C GLU A 595 -45.71 -23.82 17.07
N LEU A 596 -46.70 -23.78 16.15
CA LEU A 596 -48.09 -24.13 16.44
C LEU A 596 -48.40 -25.63 16.25
N ASP A 597 -47.55 -26.35 15.51
CA ASP A 597 -47.63 -27.81 15.31
C ASP A 597 -46.81 -28.62 16.36
N LEU A 598 -46.03 -27.94 17.23
CA LEU A 598 -45.33 -28.48 18.40
C LEU A 598 -46.12 -28.26 19.70
#